data_AF-A0A8J4DLF6-F1
#
_entry.id   AF-A0A8J4DLF6-F1
#
_cell.length_a   1.000
_cell.length_b   1.000
_cell.length_c   1.000
_cell.angle_alpha   90.00
_cell.angle_beta   90.00
_cell.angle_gamma   90.00
#
_symmetry.space_group_name_H-M   'P 1'
#
loop_
_entity.id
_entity.type
_entity.pdbx_description
1 polymer ?
#
loop_
_entity_poly.entity_id
_entity_poly.type
_entity_poly.pdbx_seq_one_letter_code
_entity_poly.pdbx_strand_id
1 'polypeptide(L)'
;MTDQPGAALTDGDLRDLTRLLARYVEHDLDQFEDWQLQTTHGPVYVTIRRELPSGWPAAAFTQVWPPQDSTAPRAEDASGG
;
A
#
# COMPACT_ATOMS: atom_id res chain seq x y z
N MET A 1 -7.50 22.15 -8.29
CA MET A 1 -8.05 20.80 -8.16
C MET A 1 -8.39 20.63 -6.69
N THR A 2 -9.66 20.85 -6.34
CA THR A 2 -10.14 20.86 -4.95
C THR A 2 -10.32 19.41 -4.49
N ASP A 3 -9.49 19.01 -3.54
CA ASP A 3 -9.61 17.76 -2.80
C ASP A 3 -10.93 17.80 -2.00
N GLN A 4 -11.93 17.04 -2.43
CA GLN A 4 -13.23 17.02 -1.80
C GLN A 4 -13.24 15.93 -0.74
N PRO A 5 -13.39 16.25 0.56
CA PRO A 5 -13.35 15.24 1.60
C PRO A 5 -14.42 14.17 1.34
N GLY A 6 -13.99 12.93 1.11
CA GLY A 6 -14.84 11.76 0.92
C GLY A 6 -14.94 11.18 -0.50
N ALA A 7 -14.27 11.75 -1.50
CA ALA A 7 -14.14 11.08 -2.80
C ALA A 7 -13.10 9.95 -2.72
N ALA A 8 -13.37 8.83 -3.41
CA ALA A 8 -12.36 7.76 -3.57
C ALA A 8 -11.15 8.30 -4.34
N LEU A 9 -9.95 7.86 -3.95
CA LEU A 9 -8.71 8.21 -4.64
C LEU A 9 -8.74 7.72 -6.09
N THR A 10 -8.25 8.55 -7.01
CA THR A 10 -7.99 8.11 -8.39
C THR A 10 -6.72 7.25 -8.45
N ASP A 11 -6.50 6.56 -9.57
CA ASP A 11 -5.24 5.83 -9.80
C ASP A 11 -4.01 6.74 -9.76
N GLY A 12 -4.17 8.01 -10.16
CA GLY A 12 -3.12 9.03 -10.06
C GLY A 12 -2.80 9.37 -8.60
N ASP A 13 -3.83 9.61 -7.79
CA ASP A 13 -3.67 9.93 -6.37
C ASP A 13 -3.05 8.75 -5.61
N LEU A 14 -3.47 7.51 -5.91
CA LEU A 14 -2.87 6.30 -5.34
C LEU A 14 -1.39 6.15 -5.71
N ARG A 15 -1.02 6.49 -6.96
CA ARG A 15 0.38 6.46 -7.40
C ARG A 15 1.23 7.50 -6.68
N ASP A 16 0.71 8.70 -6.48
CA ASP A 16 1.43 9.73 -5.73
C ASP A 16 1.53 9.40 -4.24
N LEU A 17 0.47 8.87 -3.64
CA LEU A 17 0.48 8.38 -2.26
C LEU A 17 1.55 7.30 -2.07
N THR A 18 1.57 6.27 -2.92
CA THR A 18 2.54 5.17 -2.84
C THR A 18 3.97 5.65 -3.07
N ARG A 19 4.20 6.60 -3.98
CA ARG A 19 5.51 7.22 -4.20
C ARG A 19 6.00 8.00 -2.98
N LEU A 20 5.13 8.79 -2.35
CA LEU A 20 5.50 9.55 -1.15
C LEU A 20 5.76 8.62 0.04
N LEU A 21 4.92 7.60 0.22
CA LEU A 21 5.11 6.57 1.24
C LEU A 21 6.43 5.83 1.05
N ALA A 22 6.76 5.44 -0.19
CA ALA A 22 8.03 4.77 -0.51
C ALA A 22 9.25 5.61 -0.11
N ARG A 23 9.23 6.93 -0.40
CA ARG A 23 10.31 7.85 -0.01
C ARG A 23 10.44 7.97 1.51
N TYR A 24 9.31 8.06 2.22
CA TYR A 24 9.29 8.12 3.67
C TYR A 24 9.87 6.83 4.31
N VAL A 25 9.40 5.66 3.88
CA VAL A 25 9.87 4.39 4.47
C VAL A 25 11.34 4.07 4.15
N GLU A 26 11.85 4.60 3.03
CA GLU A 26 13.26 4.47 2.67
C GLU A 26 14.17 5.32 3.58
N HIS A 27 13.78 6.57 3.85
CA HIS A 27 14.69 7.56 4.43
C HIS A 27 14.43 7.90 5.89
N ASP A 28 13.18 7.84 6.35
CA ASP A 28 12.76 8.43 7.62
C ASP A 28 12.19 7.40 8.61
N LEU A 29 11.77 6.22 8.15
CA LEU A 29 11.29 5.15 9.02
C LEU A 29 12.44 4.48 9.77
N ASP A 30 12.44 4.50 11.11
CA ASP A 30 13.46 3.82 11.91
C ASP A 30 13.19 2.31 12.01
N GLN A 31 12.23 1.89 12.83
CA GLN A 31 11.87 0.46 13.01
C GLN A 31 10.39 0.18 12.73
N PHE A 32 9.51 0.96 13.35
CA PHE A 32 8.07 0.91 13.10
C PHE A 32 7.44 2.26 13.43
N GLU A 33 6.29 2.50 12.83
CA GLU A 33 5.45 3.68 13.07
C GLU A 33 4.00 3.24 13.20
N ASP A 34 3.34 3.75 14.24
CA ASP A 34 1.93 3.49 14.51
C ASP A 34 1.17 4.81 14.40
N TRP A 35 0.40 4.94 13.32
CA TRP A 35 -0.40 6.11 13.04
C TRP A 35 -1.86 5.86 13.38
N GLN A 36 -2.52 6.90 13.89
CA GLN A 36 -3.96 6.94 14.06
C GLN A 36 -4.53 8.09 13.23
N LEU A 37 -5.41 7.75 12.29
CA LEU A 37 -6.11 8.70 11.43
C LEU A 37 -7.54 8.84 11.92
N GLN A 38 -7.96 10.07 12.22
CA GLN A 38 -9.36 10.35 12.55
C GLN A 38 -10.15 10.55 11.26
N THR A 39 -11.14 9.69 11.01
CA THR A 39 -12.01 9.78 9.83
C THR A 39 -13.46 10.01 10.25
N THR A 40 -14.32 10.35 9.30
CA THR A 40 -15.78 10.44 9.50
C THR A 40 -16.41 9.11 9.93
N HIS A 41 -15.73 7.99 9.69
CA HIS A 41 -16.16 6.64 10.05
C HIS A 41 -15.52 6.13 11.36
N GLY A 42 -14.76 6.98 12.05
CA GLY A 42 -14.01 6.62 13.26
C GLY A 42 -12.51 6.52 13.03
N PRO A 43 -11.74 6.12 14.07
CA PRO A 43 -10.30 6.02 13.97
C PRO A 43 -9.87 4.85 13.08
N VAL A 44 -8.93 5.11 12.17
CA VAL A 44 -8.20 4.10 11.40
C VAL A 44 -6.78 4.03 11.94
N TYR A 45 -6.27 2.82 12.13
CA TYR A 45 -4.92 2.57 12.62
C TYR A 45 -4.08 2.00 11.49
N VAL A 46 -2.90 2.58 11.28
CA VAL A 46 -1.93 2.15 10.28
C VAL A 46 -0.65 1.81 11.00
N THR A 47 -0.15 0.60 10.77
CA THR A 47 1.17 0.20 11.26
C THR A 47 2.09 -0.04 10.08
N ILE A 48 3.26 0.60 10.10
CA ILE A 48 4.34 0.43 9.13
C ILE A 48 5.51 -0.21 9.86
N ARG A 49 6.08 -1.30 9.33
CA ARG A 49 7.20 -2.02 9.96
C ARG A 49 8.23 -2.42 8.91
N ARG A 50 9.50 -2.47 9.29
CA ARG A 50 10.58 -3.03 8.45
C ARG A 50 10.59 -4.56 8.43
N GLU A 51 9.98 -5.19 9.43
CA GLU A 51 9.95 -6.65 9.58
C GLU A 51 8.53 -7.20 9.47
N LEU A 52 8.43 -8.37 8.84
CA LEU A 52 7.20 -9.13 8.76
C LEU A 52 6.78 -9.56 10.18
N PRO A 53 5.56 -9.21 10.64
CA PRO A 53 5.11 -9.65 11.95
C PRO A 53 5.14 -11.17 12.08
N SER A 54 5.57 -11.66 13.24
CA SER A 54 5.62 -13.11 13.51
C SER A 54 4.25 -13.75 13.27
N GLY A 55 4.25 -14.86 12.53
CA GLY A 55 3.04 -15.60 12.16
C GLY A 55 2.29 -15.07 10.94
N TRP A 56 2.73 -13.98 10.32
CA TRP A 56 2.11 -13.46 9.09
C TRP A 56 2.80 -14.04 7.85
N PRO A 57 2.05 -14.50 6.84
CA PRO A 57 2.65 -14.88 5.56
C PRO A 57 2.95 -13.62 4.74
N ALA A 58 4.12 -13.57 4.08
CA ALA A 58 4.47 -12.46 3.18
C ALA A 58 3.44 -12.25 2.06
N ALA A 59 2.78 -13.32 1.60
CA ALA A 59 1.72 -13.28 0.61
C ALA A 59 0.44 -12.54 1.08
N ALA A 60 0.29 -12.22 2.37
CA ALA A 60 -0.78 -11.37 2.84
C ALA A 60 -0.58 -9.88 2.48
N PHE A 61 0.60 -9.51 2.00
CA PHE A 61 0.97 -8.14 1.65
C PHE A 61 0.99 -7.94 0.14
N THR A 62 0.41 -6.84 -0.33
CA THR A 62 0.52 -6.41 -1.72
C THR A 62 1.76 -5.53 -1.90
N GLN A 63 2.60 -5.84 -2.89
CA GLN A 63 3.72 -4.97 -3.24
C GLN A 63 3.20 -3.74 -4.01
N VAL A 64 3.25 -2.57 -3.38
CA VAL A 64 2.80 -1.30 -3.97
C VAL A 64 3.95 -0.45 -4.52
N TRP A 65 5.21 -0.79 -4.20
CA TRP A 65 6.41 -0.12 -4.70
C TRP A 65 7.57 -1.12 -4.88
N PRO A 66 8.39 -1.01 -5.95
CA PRO A 66 8.12 -0.19 -7.14
C PRO A 66 6.80 -0.63 -7.79
N PRO A 67 6.07 0.28 -8.46
CA PRO A 67 4.80 -0.06 -9.09
C PRO A 67 5.03 -1.23 -10.04
N GLN A 68 4.27 -2.31 -9.87
CA GLN A 68 4.35 -3.43 -10.80
C GLN A 68 3.68 -3.01 -12.11
N ASP A 69 4.39 -3.12 -13.23
CA ASP A 69 3.75 -3.01 -14.53
C ASP A 69 2.78 -4.19 -14.67
N SER A 70 1.49 -3.91 -14.78
CA SER A 70 0.41 -4.90 -14.89
C SER A 70 0.43 -5.70 -16.21
N THR A 71 1.56 -5.79 -16.91
CA THR A 71 1.70 -6.45 -18.22
C THR A 71 2.21 -7.89 -18.14
N ALA A 72 2.38 -8.47 -16.94
CA ALA A 72 2.66 -9.90 -16.83
C ALA A 72 1.38 -10.70 -17.15
N PRO A 73 1.38 -11.57 -18.19
CA PRO A 73 0.24 -12.44 -18.44
C PRO A 73 0.01 -13.33 -17.22
N ARG A 74 -1.22 -13.37 -16.75
CA ARG A 74 -1.68 -14.26 -15.69
C ARG A 74 -1.39 -15.70 -16.14
N ALA A 75 -0.40 -16.33 -15.52
CA ALA A 75 -0.04 -17.72 -15.77
C ALA A 75 -1.13 -18.65 -15.22
N GLU A 76 -2.31 -18.67 -15.84
CA GLU A 76 -3.38 -19.63 -15.54
C GLU A 76 -3.95 -20.32 -16.79
N ASP A 77 -3.52 -19.98 -18.00
CA ASP A 77 -4.02 -20.61 -19.24
C ASP A 77 -3.14 -21.79 -19.75
N ALA A 78 -2.23 -22.31 -18.93
CA ALA A 78 -1.38 -23.45 -19.28
C ALA A 78 -1.66 -24.70 -18.42
N SER A 79 -2.93 -25.09 -18.29
CA SER A 79 -3.28 -26.47 -17.93
C SER A 79 -4.74 -26.78 -18.29
N GLY A 80 -5.02 -26.90 -19.59
CA GLY A 80 -6.20 -27.57 -20.12
C GLY A 80 -5.74 -28.76 -20.94
N GLY A 81 -5.88 -29.96 -20.39
CA GLY A 81 -5.58 -31.23 -21.07
C GLY A 81 -6.66 -31.67 -22.04
#